data_AF-G4Z3D9-F1
#
_entry.id   AF-G4Z3D9-F1
#
_cell.length_a   1.000
_cell.length_b   1.000
_cell.length_c   1.000
_cell.angle_alpha   90.00
_cell.angle_beta   90.00
_cell.angle_gamma   90.00
#
_symmetry.space_group_name_H-M   'P 1'
#
loop_
_entity.id
_entity.type
_entity.pdbx_description
1 polymer ?
#
loop_
_entity_poly.entity_id
_entity_poly.type
_entity_poly.pdbx_seq_one_letter_code
_entity_poly.pdbx_strand_id
1 'polypeptide(L)'
;LQVWLNAIGGKITDVEANGQCGWLAIYAAAHNVENDVLDMTPKTIQEATMWKRKILNVLLARINPLVEAKVIDLATEQGTSYSSSTTPTTTHSNADALLMYWDSERRRSVDIPVPQSCWVNMTILHGATLFLREPVYVLDVHQDGGTYLGMYAYRKVDRHGKAEDIPFFANIHADKGLQLLETLRGKGVRPVMIVL
;
A
#
# COMPACT_ATOMS: atom_id res chain seq x y z
N LEU A 1 -15.22 -3.74 -13.03
CA LEU A 1 -14.26 -4.75 -12.53
C LEU A 1 -13.97 -5.89 -13.52
N GLN A 2 -14.97 -6.66 -13.97
CA GLN A 2 -14.73 -7.87 -14.79
C GLN A 2 -13.87 -7.64 -16.05
N VAL A 3 -14.07 -6.51 -16.74
CA VAL A 3 -13.28 -6.14 -17.94
C VAL A 3 -11.78 -6.07 -17.62
N TRP A 4 -11.43 -5.51 -16.46
CA TRP A 4 -10.03 -5.39 -16.00
C TRP A 4 -9.43 -6.76 -15.66
N LEU A 5 -10.18 -7.62 -14.97
CA LEU A 5 -9.74 -8.99 -14.64
C LEU A 5 -9.52 -9.81 -15.92
N ASN A 6 -10.43 -9.69 -16.90
CA ASN A 6 -10.30 -10.34 -18.19
C ASN A 6 -9.08 -9.86 -18.98
N ALA A 7 -8.72 -8.57 -18.89
CA ALA A 7 -7.56 -8.01 -19.58
C ALA A 7 -6.25 -8.62 -19.07
N ILE A 8 -6.08 -8.73 -17.75
CA ILE A 8 -4.88 -9.33 -17.14
C ILE A 8 -4.94 -10.86 -17.05
N GLY A 9 -6.12 -11.47 -17.22
CA GLY A 9 -6.35 -12.90 -17.02
C GLY A 9 -6.28 -13.31 -15.55
N GLY A 10 -6.66 -12.40 -14.65
CA GLY A 10 -6.56 -12.58 -13.20
C GLY A 10 -7.89 -13.05 -12.58
N LYS A 11 -7.79 -13.52 -11.34
CA LYS A 11 -8.92 -13.82 -10.45
C LYS A 11 -8.80 -13.02 -9.16
N ILE A 12 -9.93 -12.85 -8.47
CA ILE A 12 -9.96 -12.18 -7.16
C ILE A 12 -9.56 -13.20 -6.09
N THR A 13 -8.74 -12.74 -5.15
CA THR A 13 -8.43 -13.43 -3.91
C THR A 13 -8.93 -12.55 -2.78
N ASP A 14 -9.95 -13.01 -2.05
CA ASP A 14 -10.48 -12.30 -0.90
C ASP A 14 -9.51 -12.39 0.29
N VAL A 15 -9.50 -11.37 1.12
CA VAL A 15 -8.66 -11.29 2.33
C VAL A 15 -9.53 -10.97 3.54
N GLU A 16 -9.04 -11.34 4.72
CA GLU A 16 -9.77 -11.15 5.98
C GLU A 16 -10.17 -9.68 6.20
N ALA A 17 -11.44 -9.46 6.52
CA ALA A 17 -12.03 -8.13 6.73
C ALA A 17 -11.85 -7.59 8.15
N ASN A 18 -10.64 -7.71 8.72
CA ASN A 18 -10.33 -7.30 10.10
C ASN A 18 -9.70 -5.88 10.19
N GLY A 19 -9.75 -5.10 9.11
CA GLY A 19 -9.09 -3.80 9.00
C GLY A 19 -7.59 -3.87 8.66
N GLN A 20 -7.00 -5.06 8.59
CA GLN A 20 -5.66 -5.30 8.04
C GLN A 20 -5.72 -5.74 6.56
N CYS A 21 -6.90 -5.73 5.94
CA CYS A 21 -7.16 -6.19 4.58
C CYS A 21 -6.20 -5.58 3.55
N GLY A 22 -5.85 -4.29 3.65
CA GLY A 22 -4.88 -3.67 2.75
C GLY A 22 -3.48 -4.29 2.83
N TRP A 23 -3.02 -4.66 4.03
CA TRP A 23 -1.73 -5.33 4.22
C TRP A 23 -1.76 -6.76 3.66
N LEU A 24 -2.85 -7.47 3.91
CA LEU A 24 -3.08 -8.82 3.39
C LEU A 24 -3.19 -8.82 1.87
N ALA A 25 -3.85 -7.82 1.28
CA ALA A 25 -3.97 -7.65 -0.16
C ALA A 25 -2.61 -7.39 -0.81
N ILE A 26 -1.77 -6.52 -0.24
CA ILE A 26 -0.39 -6.31 -0.70
C ILE A 26 0.40 -7.63 -0.66
N TYR A 27 0.32 -8.37 0.45
CA TYR A 27 1.01 -9.66 0.58
C TYR A 27 0.52 -10.69 -0.44
N ALA A 28 -0.79 -10.87 -0.57
CA ALA A 28 -1.40 -11.84 -1.49
C ALA A 28 -1.08 -11.52 -2.95
N ALA A 29 -1.21 -10.25 -3.34
CA ALA A 29 -0.91 -9.79 -4.70
C ALA A 29 0.56 -10.02 -5.06
N ALA A 30 1.49 -9.69 -4.17
CA ALA A 30 2.91 -9.84 -4.45
C ALA A 30 3.39 -11.31 -4.50
N HIS A 31 2.67 -12.22 -3.84
CA HIS A 31 2.91 -13.67 -3.95
C HIS A 31 2.10 -14.32 -5.07
N ASN A 32 1.29 -13.55 -5.80
CA ASN A 32 0.35 -14.08 -6.80
C ASN A 32 -0.48 -15.23 -6.25
N VAL A 33 -1.04 -15.06 -5.05
CA VAL A 33 -1.91 -16.08 -4.43
C VAL A 33 -3.10 -16.35 -5.33
N GLU A 34 -3.29 -17.62 -5.69
CA GLU A 34 -4.33 -18.05 -6.63
C GLU A 34 -5.56 -18.67 -5.92
N ASN A 35 -5.60 -18.77 -4.60
CA ASN A 35 -6.79 -19.27 -3.90
C ASN A 35 -7.90 -18.20 -3.93
N ASP A 36 -9.18 -18.60 -3.89
CA ASP A 36 -10.31 -17.66 -3.85
C ASP A 36 -10.29 -16.80 -2.57
N VAL A 37 -9.72 -17.33 -1.48
CA VAL A 37 -9.52 -16.65 -0.21
C VAL A 37 -8.09 -16.88 0.27
N LEU A 38 -7.45 -15.85 0.82
CA LEU A 38 -6.14 -15.96 1.44
C LEU A 38 -6.23 -16.77 2.75
N ASP A 39 -5.55 -17.92 2.78
CA ASP A 39 -5.48 -18.76 3.97
C ASP A 39 -4.63 -18.11 5.07
N MET A 40 -5.26 -17.75 6.19
CA MET A 40 -4.63 -17.14 7.37
C MET A 40 -3.91 -18.17 8.25
N THR A 41 -3.01 -18.95 7.65
CA THR A 41 -2.16 -19.89 8.39
C THR A 41 -1.16 -19.15 9.30
N PRO A 42 -0.59 -19.79 10.34
CA PRO A 42 0.45 -19.18 11.16
C PRO A 42 1.64 -18.65 10.34
N LYS A 43 1.99 -19.33 9.24
CA LYS A 43 3.04 -18.88 8.31
C LYS A 43 2.61 -17.62 7.56
N THR A 44 1.41 -17.61 6.98
CA THR A 44 0.85 -16.44 6.29
C THR A 44 0.83 -15.21 7.20
N ILE A 45 0.33 -15.36 8.43
CA ILE A 45 0.25 -14.29 9.42
C ILE A 45 1.65 -13.74 9.74
N GLN A 46 2.62 -14.63 9.97
CA GLN A 46 4.00 -14.24 10.27
C GLN A 46 4.64 -13.50 9.11
N GLU A 47 4.50 -14.00 7.88
CA GLU A 47 5.11 -13.40 6.69
C GLU A 47 4.46 -12.08 6.31
N ALA A 48 3.13 -11.99 6.30
CA ALA A 48 2.40 -10.74 6.05
C ALA A 48 2.72 -9.68 7.12
N THR A 49 2.81 -10.07 8.39
CA THR A 49 3.28 -9.17 9.47
C THR A 49 4.73 -8.70 9.22
N MET A 50 5.60 -9.59 8.75
CA MET A 50 6.98 -9.21 8.39
C MET A 50 7.01 -8.21 7.24
N TRP A 51 6.16 -8.39 6.22
CA TRP A 51 6.05 -7.49 5.08
C TRP A 51 5.56 -6.10 5.48
N LYS A 52 4.47 -6.03 6.24
CA LYS A 52 3.98 -4.79 6.87
C LYS A 52 5.09 -4.07 7.62
N ARG A 53 5.85 -4.79 8.46
CA ARG A 53 7.00 -4.23 9.18
C ARG A 53 8.09 -3.69 8.26
N LYS A 54 8.42 -4.41 7.18
CA LYS A 54 9.45 -3.98 6.21
C LYS A 54 9.01 -2.72 5.46
N ILE A 55 7.75 -2.65 5.04
CA ILE A 55 7.17 -1.47 4.38
C ILE A 55 7.23 -0.25 5.30
N LEU A 56 6.78 -0.40 6.55
CA LEU A 56 6.82 0.69 7.52
C LEU A 56 8.25 1.12 7.86
N ASN A 57 9.21 0.19 7.94
CA ASN A 57 10.62 0.53 8.10
C ASN A 57 11.18 1.35 6.92
N VAL A 58 10.75 1.08 5.68
CA VAL A 58 11.12 1.90 4.51
C VAL A 58 10.58 3.31 4.66
N LEU A 59 9.32 3.48 5.07
CA LEU A 59 8.72 4.80 5.30
C LEU A 59 9.42 5.56 6.43
N LEU A 60 9.67 4.91 7.56
CA LEU A 60 10.39 5.48 8.70
C LEU A 60 11.79 5.97 8.30
N ALA A 61 12.54 5.15 7.54
CA ALA A 61 13.88 5.52 7.08
C ALA A 61 13.88 6.67 6.05
N ARG A 62 12.73 6.96 5.43
CA ARG A 62 12.61 7.90 4.31
C ARG A 62 11.65 9.05 4.58
N ILE A 63 11.23 9.26 5.82
CA ILE A 63 10.22 10.28 6.14
C ILE A 63 10.64 11.68 5.66
N ASN A 64 11.88 12.11 5.94
CA ASN A 64 12.38 13.43 5.56
C ASN A 64 12.34 13.67 4.04
N PRO A 65 12.99 12.85 3.18
CA PRO A 65 12.96 13.08 1.75
C PRO A 65 11.54 12.97 1.16
N LEU A 66 10.66 12.14 1.74
CA LEU A 66 9.28 12.00 1.27
C LEU A 66 8.40 13.21 1.66
N VAL A 67 8.61 13.79 2.83
CA VAL A 67 7.95 15.04 3.26
C VAL A 67 8.44 16.21 2.39
N GLU A 68 9.75 16.36 2.20
CA GLU A 68 10.30 17.42 1.35
C GLU A 68 9.85 17.31 -0.11
N ALA A 69 9.67 16.08 -0.61
CA ALA A 69 9.14 15.82 -1.94
C ALA A 69 7.61 15.96 -2.04
N LYS A 70 6.93 16.30 -0.93
CA LYS A 70 5.47 16.42 -0.83
C LYS A 70 4.72 15.14 -1.19
N VAL A 71 5.37 13.99 -0.98
CA VAL A 71 4.72 12.67 -1.05
C VAL A 71 3.90 12.44 0.22
N ILE A 72 4.44 12.84 1.37
CA ILE A 72 3.79 12.74 2.67
C ILE A 72 3.39 14.15 3.11
N ASP A 73 2.10 14.36 3.32
CA ASP A 73 1.58 15.54 4.00
C ASP A 73 1.26 15.20 5.46
N LEU A 74 2.16 15.61 6.36
CA LEU A 74 2.06 15.39 7.80
C LEU A 74 0.78 15.98 8.40
N ALA A 75 0.09 16.92 7.77
CA ALA A 75 -1.18 17.44 8.28
C ALA A 75 -2.35 16.49 8.01
N THR A 76 -2.26 15.65 6.99
CA THR A 76 -3.36 14.79 6.52
C THR A 76 -3.14 13.30 6.78
N GLU A 77 -1.92 12.90 7.16
CA GLU A 77 -1.62 11.48 7.40
C GLU A 77 -2.46 10.88 8.53
N GLN A 78 -3.04 9.71 8.21
CA GLN A 78 -3.75 8.87 9.17
C GLN A 78 -2.74 8.36 10.21
N GLY A 79 -3.05 8.59 11.49
CA GLY A 79 -2.15 8.26 12.61
C GLY A 79 -1.62 9.46 13.39
N THR A 80 -1.69 10.69 12.84
CA THR A 80 -1.36 11.91 13.59
C THR A 80 -2.31 12.17 14.76
N SER A 81 -3.54 11.68 14.67
CA SER A 81 -4.51 11.67 15.77
C SER A 81 -4.40 10.47 16.71
N TYR A 82 -3.52 9.51 16.41
CA TYR A 82 -3.30 8.30 17.22
C TYR A 82 -2.40 8.63 18.42
N SER A 83 -2.87 9.52 19.29
CA SER A 83 -2.34 9.63 20.64
C SER A 83 -2.99 8.53 21.48
N SER A 84 -2.27 7.42 21.68
CA SER A 84 -2.61 6.46 22.74
C SER A 84 -2.21 6.95 24.14
N SER A 85 -1.91 8.25 24.30
CA SER A 85 -1.67 8.86 25.61
C SER A 85 -2.97 9.43 26.16
N THR A 86 -3.52 8.75 27.16
CA THR A 86 -4.54 9.27 28.10
C THR A 86 -4.02 10.42 28.99
N THR A 87 -2.80 10.90 28.75
CA THR A 87 -2.20 12.05 29.42
C THR A 87 -2.10 13.24 28.45
N PRO A 88 -2.88 14.30 28.66
CA PRO A 88 -2.84 15.51 27.84
C PRO A 88 -1.66 16.39 28.26
N THR A 89 -0.42 15.94 28.07
CA THR A 89 0.77 16.72 28.44
C THR A 89 1.96 16.43 27.52
N THR A 90 1.81 16.70 26.22
CA THR A 90 2.89 17.18 25.34
C THR A 90 2.30 17.44 23.94
N THR A 91 2.42 18.67 23.44
CA THR A 91 2.19 18.99 22.03
C THR A 91 3.26 18.30 21.20
N HIS A 92 3.01 17.06 20.78
CA HIS A 92 3.84 16.38 19.78
C HIS A 92 3.67 17.09 18.43
N SER A 93 4.76 17.23 17.67
CA SER A 93 4.64 17.63 16.27
C SER A 93 3.90 16.54 15.49
N ASN A 94 3.25 16.90 14.38
CA ASN A 94 2.58 15.89 13.53
C ASN A 94 3.55 14.80 13.04
N ALA A 95 4.83 15.13 12.86
CA ALA A 95 5.87 14.16 12.51
C ALA A 95 6.09 13.14 13.64
N ASP A 96 6.22 13.58 14.89
CA ASP A 96 6.44 12.68 16.03
C ASP A 96 5.26 11.73 16.22
N ALA A 97 4.03 12.24 16.11
CA ALA A 97 2.82 11.43 16.20
C ALA A 97 2.77 10.34 15.13
N LEU A 98 3.08 10.69 13.88
CA LEU A 98 3.14 9.73 12.77
C LEU A 98 4.22 8.67 12.97
N LEU A 99 5.42 9.07 13.42
CA LEU A 99 6.52 8.15 13.71
C LEU A 99 6.17 7.17 14.83
N MET A 100 5.56 7.65 15.91
CA MET A 100 5.09 6.81 17.02
C MET A 100 4.00 5.84 16.57
N TYR A 101 3.07 6.31 15.74
CA TYR A 101 2.03 5.47 15.16
C TYR A 101 2.63 4.35 14.29
N TRP A 102 3.48 4.66 13.31
CA TRP A 102 4.12 3.65 12.47
C TRP A 102 5.02 2.69 13.25
N ASP A 103 5.69 3.18 14.31
CA ASP A 103 6.48 2.35 15.21
C ASP A 103 5.60 1.37 16.00
N SER A 104 4.40 1.77 16.41
CA SER A 104 3.41 0.88 17.01
C SER A 104 2.89 -0.13 15.97
N GLU A 105 2.48 0.36 14.80
CA GLU A 105 1.81 -0.45 13.78
C GLU A 105 2.73 -1.53 13.21
N ARG A 106 4.04 -1.25 13.05
CA ARG A 106 5.03 -2.24 12.57
C ARG A 106 5.26 -3.41 13.53
N ARG A 107 4.80 -3.31 14.78
CA ARG A 107 4.85 -4.39 15.78
C ARG A 107 3.51 -5.13 15.90
N ARG A 108 2.43 -4.58 15.36
CA ARG A 108 1.09 -5.17 15.39
C ARG A 108 0.95 -6.21 14.28
N SER A 109 0.58 -7.43 14.68
CA SER A 109 0.31 -8.54 13.76
C SER A 109 -0.94 -8.29 12.89
N VAL A 110 -0.95 -8.85 11.68
CA VAL A 110 -2.05 -8.67 10.71
C VAL A 110 -3.32 -9.46 11.04
N ASP A 111 -3.27 -10.36 12.01
CA ASP A 111 -4.44 -11.07 12.55
C ASP A 111 -5.16 -10.28 13.64
N ILE A 112 -4.58 -9.19 14.13
CA ILE A 112 -5.19 -8.33 15.15
C ILE A 112 -6.10 -7.29 14.48
N PRO A 113 -7.42 -7.29 14.78
CA PRO A 113 -8.35 -6.34 14.20
C PRO A 113 -8.02 -4.88 14.55
N VAL A 114 -8.27 -3.97 13.61
CA VAL A 114 -8.00 -2.53 13.78
C VAL A 114 -9.12 -1.65 13.24
N PRO A 115 -9.33 -0.45 13.81
CA PRO A 115 -10.30 0.51 13.29
C PRO A 115 -9.85 1.09 11.94
N GLN A 116 -10.79 1.75 11.26
CA GLN A 116 -10.56 2.41 9.96
C GLN A 116 -9.41 3.43 9.97
N SER A 117 -9.15 4.08 11.10
CA SER A 117 -8.04 5.00 11.27
C SER A 117 -6.65 4.36 11.14
N CYS A 118 -6.57 3.03 11.07
CA CYS A 118 -5.35 2.25 10.89
C CYS A 118 -5.27 1.55 9.52
N TRP A 119 -6.21 1.80 8.61
CA TRP A 119 -6.22 1.15 7.30
C TRP A 119 -5.04 1.62 6.43
N VAL A 120 -4.69 0.77 5.46
CA VAL A 120 -3.70 1.13 4.44
C VAL A 120 -4.19 2.36 3.67
N ASN A 121 -3.34 3.37 3.60
CA ASN A 121 -3.58 4.61 2.86
C ASN A 121 -2.57 4.75 1.70
N MET A 122 -2.63 5.87 0.97
CA MET A 122 -1.74 6.15 -0.16
C MET A 122 -0.25 6.11 0.22
N THR A 123 0.10 6.64 1.40
CA THR A 123 1.48 6.65 1.90
C THR A 123 2.00 5.24 2.14
N ILE A 124 1.15 4.35 2.67
CA ILE A 124 1.49 2.93 2.77
C ILE A 124 1.70 2.28 1.39
N LEU A 125 0.87 2.60 0.39
CA LEU A 125 1.03 2.08 -0.97
C LEU A 125 2.31 2.59 -1.66
N HIS A 126 2.71 3.84 -1.40
CA HIS A 126 4.04 4.34 -1.77
C HIS A 126 5.16 3.57 -1.08
N GLY A 127 5.02 3.28 0.21
CA GLY A 127 5.96 2.44 0.96
C GLY A 127 6.07 1.03 0.37
N ALA A 128 4.95 0.42 0.01
CA ALA A 128 4.89 -0.90 -0.62
C ALA A 128 5.64 -0.91 -1.95
N THR A 129 5.39 0.09 -2.80
CA THR A 129 6.07 0.27 -4.08
C THR A 129 7.60 0.38 -3.92
N LEU A 130 8.06 1.16 -2.95
CA LEU A 130 9.49 1.31 -2.66
C LEU A 130 10.12 0.03 -2.09
N PHE A 131 9.38 -0.70 -1.27
CA PHE A 131 9.81 -1.97 -0.71
C PHE A 131 9.92 -3.06 -1.78
N LEU A 132 8.91 -3.19 -2.63
CA LEU A 132 8.81 -4.22 -3.66
C LEU A 132 9.74 -3.96 -4.85
N ARG A 133 10.13 -2.70 -5.07
CA ARG A 133 10.88 -2.26 -6.25
C ARG A 133 10.11 -2.50 -7.56
N GLU A 134 8.79 -2.54 -7.47
CA GLU A 134 7.87 -2.76 -8.58
C GLU A 134 6.64 -1.84 -8.43
N PRO A 135 5.95 -1.48 -9.53
CA PRO A 135 4.69 -0.77 -9.42
C PRO A 135 3.61 -1.59 -8.73
N VAL A 136 2.82 -0.95 -7.88
CA VAL A 136 1.58 -1.51 -7.32
C VAL A 136 0.40 -0.91 -8.08
N TYR A 137 -0.34 -1.76 -8.77
CA TYR A 137 -1.56 -1.36 -9.48
C TYR A 137 -2.77 -1.51 -8.56
N VAL A 138 -3.71 -0.57 -8.66
CA VAL A 138 -4.93 -0.54 -7.85
C VAL A 138 -6.12 -0.43 -8.76
N LEU A 139 -7.05 -1.37 -8.67
CA LEU A 139 -8.38 -1.24 -9.25
C LEU A 139 -9.30 -0.68 -8.16
N ASP A 140 -9.64 0.60 -8.28
CA ASP A 140 -10.55 1.29 -7.37
C ASP A 140 -11.99 1.12 -7.88
N VAL A 141 -12.82 0.39 -7.13
CA VAL A 141 -14.20 0.05 -7.48
C VAL A 141 -15.15 1.03 -6.79
N HIS A 142 -15.73 1.93 -7.59
CA HIS A 142 -16.66 2.92 -7.10
C HIS A 142 -18.08 2.36 -6.91
N GLN A 143 -18.84 2.98 -6.01
CA GLN A 143 -20.22 2.60 -5.71
C GLN A 143 -21.18 2.72 -6.91
N ASP A 144 -20.84 3.56 -7.89
CA ASP A 144 -21.58 3.71 -9.14
C ASP A 144 -21.31 2.57 -10.14
N GLY A 145 -20.48 1.60 -9.77
CA GLY A 145 -20.08 0.47 -10.61
C GLY A 145 -18.87 0.76 -11.49
N GLY A 146 -18.34 1.99 -11.47
CA GLY A 146 -17.09 2.36 -12.12
C GLY A 146 -15.90 1.61 -11.54
N THR A 147 -14.90 1.34 -12.38
CA THR A 147 -13.61 0.82 -11.89
C THR A 147 -12.48 1.54 -12.59
N TYR A 148 -11.59 2.14 -11.81
CA TYR A 148 -10.48 2.94 -12.30
C TYR A 148 -9.15 2.28 -11.96
N LEU A 149 -8.21 2.31 -12.89
CA LEU A 149 -6.87 1.79 -12.68
C LEU A 149 -5.94 2.91 -12.20
N GLY A 150 -5.44 2.78 -10.99
CA GLY A 150 -4.34 3.57 -10.44
C GLY A 150 -3.02 2.80 -10.47
N MET A 151 -1.91 3.53 -10.48
CA MET A 151 -0.57 2.97 -10.35
C MET A 151 0.25 3.77 -9.34
N TYR A 152 0.76 3.06 -8.34
CA TYR A 152 1.81 3.53 -7.46
C TYR A 152 3.14 3.04 -8.03
N ALA A 153 4.05 3.97 -8.31
CA ALA A 153 5.37 3.68 -8.87
C ALA A 153 6.41 4.59 -8.21
N TYR A 154 7.66 4.48 -8.64
CA TYR A 154 8.73 5.40 -8.22
C TYR A 154 9.58 5.82 -9.40
N ARG A 155 10.20 6.99 -9.27
CA ARG A 155 11.13 7.55 -10.24
C ARG A 155 12.40 8.00 -9.57
N LYS A 156 13.53 7.88 -10.27
CA LYS A 156 14.80 8.44 -9.79
C LYS A 156 14.81 9.94 -10.02
N VAL A 157 15.09 10.70 -8.97
CA VAL A 157 15.23 12.16 -9.00
C VAL A 157 16.58 12.50 -8.39
N ASP A 158 17.31 13.43 -8.99
CA ASP A 158 18.49 14.01 -8.32
C ASP A 158 18.00 14.99 -7.24
N ARG A 159 18.35 14.70 -5.99
CA ARG A 159 18.14 15.57 -4.85
C ARG A 159 19.46 15.71 -4.11
N HIS A 160 19.90 16.96 -3.93
CA HIS A 160 21.15 17.27 -3.22
C HIS A 160 22.38 16.53 -3.78
N GLY A 161 22.44 16.31 -5.10
CA GLY A 161 23.55 15.62 -5.77
C GLY A 161 23.55 14.10 -5.56
N LYS A 162 22.41 13.52 -5.14
CA LYS A 162 22.21 12.08 -4.98
C LYS A 162 20.95 11.65 -5.71
N ALA A 163 21.02 10.51 -6.38
CA ALA A 163 19.84 9.89 -6.99
C ALA A 163 18.97 9.25 -5.89
N GLU A 164 17.72 9.70 -5.78
CA GLU A 164 16.73 9.19 -4.84
C GLU A 164 15.50 8.64 -5.56
N ASP A 165 14.97 7.52 -5.09
CA ASP A 165 13.75 6.90 -5.62
C ASP A 165 12.50 7.58 -5.01
N ILE A 166 11.88 8.53 -5.70
CA ILE A 166 10.68 9.24 -5.19
C ILE A 166 9.41 8.55 -5.71
N PRO A 167 8.53 8.06 -4.82
CA PRO A 167 7.30 7.42 -5.24
C PRO A 167 6.26 8.46 -5.72
N PHE A 168 5.37 8.02 -6.59
CA PHE A 168 4.27 8.82 -7.12
C PHE A 168 3.05 7.95 -7.42
N PHE A 169 1.90 8.59 -7.51
CA PHE A 169 0.64 7.99 -7.92
C PHE A 169 0.22 8.56 -9.27
N ALA A 170 -0.31 7.72 -10.15
CA ALA A 170 -0.90 8.14 -11.42
C ALA A 170 -2.17 7.34 -11.71
N ASN A 171 -3.24 8.06 -12.06
CA ASN A 171 -4.40 7.46 -12.70
C ASN A 171 -4.07 7.06 -14.14
N ILE A 172 -4.48 5.87 -14.53
CA ILE A 172 -4.31 5.34 -15.89
C ILE A 172 -5.67 5.36 -16.58
N HIS A 173 -5.74 6.06 -17.71
CA HIS A 173 -6.95 6.08 -18.54
C HIS A 173 -7.35 4.65 -18.97
N ALA A 174 -8.65 4.37 -18.98
CA ALA A 174 -9.21 3.03 -19.20
C ALA A 174 -8.56 2.29 -20.38
N ASP A 175 -8.59 2.88 -21.58
CA ASP A 175 -8.05 2.25 -22.79
C ASP A 175 -6.55 1.90 -22.68
N LYS A 176 -5.76 2.81 -22.10
CA LYS A 176 -4.32 2.58 -21.90
C LYS A 176 -4.06 1.52 -20.84
N GLY A 177 -4.88 1.51 -19.79
CA GLY A 177 -4.80 0.52 -18.73
C GLY A 177 -5.11 -0.88 -19.25
N LEU A 178 -6.19 -1.04 -20.02
CA LEU A 178 -6.57 -2.33 -20.60
C LEU A 178 -5.47 -2.84 -21.54
N GLN A 179 -4.97 -1.98 -22.44
CA GLN A 179 -3.85 -2.33 -23.33
C GLN A 179 -2.59 -2.73 -22.54
N LEU A 180 -2.27 -2.01 -21.46
CA LEU A 180 -1.15 -2.35 -20.57
C LEU A 180 -1.33 -3.74 -19.98
N LEU A 181 -2.47 -4.04 -19.37
CA LEU A 181 -2.75 -5.33 -18.74
C LEU A 181 -2.72 -6.49 -19.73
N GLU A 182 -3.31 -6.31 -20.92
CA GLU A 182 -3.26 -7.31 -21.99
C GLU A 182 -1.83 -7.57 -22.46
N THR A 183 -1.02 -6.51 -22.55
CA THR A 183 0.41 -6.62 -22.91
C THR A 183 1.19 -7.38 -21.84
N LEU A 184 0.95 -7.10 -20.56
CA LEU A 184 1.59 -7.81 -19.44
C LEU A 184 1.22 -9.30 -19.47
N ARG A 185 -0.07 -9.61 -19.63
CA ARG A 185 -0.55 -10.99 -19.79
C ARG A 185 0.11 -11.70 -20.96
N GLY A 186 0.15 -11.07 -22.14
CA GLY A 186 0.78 -11.64 -23.35
C GLY A 186 2.27 -11.91 -23.19
N LYS A 187 2.95 -11.20 -22.27
CA LYS A 187 4.36 -11.42 -21.90
C LYS A 187 4.55 -12.37 -20.72
N GLY A 188 3.48 -12.91 -20.14
CA GLY A 188 3.53 -13.75 -18.94
C GLY A 188 3.96 -12.99 -17.67
N VAL A 189 3.87 -11.65 -17.67
CA VAL A 189 4.20 -10.82 -16.51
C VAL A 189 2.98 -10.72 -15.61
N ARG A 190 3.15 -11.05 -14.32
CA ARG A 190 2.10 -10.94 -13.30
C ARG A 190 2.38 -9.70 -12.43
N PRO A 191 1.67 -8.58 -12.64
CA PRO A 191 1.88 -7.37 -11.85
C PRO A 191 1.29 -7.53 -10.44
N VAL A 192 1.87 -6.81 -9.48
CA VAL A 192 1.24 -6.63 -8.17
C VAL A 192 -0.01 -5.77 -8.35
N MET A 193 -1.18 -6.37 -8.17
CA MET A 193 -2.46 -5.69 -8.36
C MET A 193 -3.39 -5.95 -7.18
N ILE A 194 -3.95 -4.89 -6.62
CA ILE A 194 -4.94 -4.94 -5.54
C ILE A 194 -6.28 -4.35 -6.02
N VAL A 195 -7.37 -4.81 -5.42
CA VAL A 195 -8.72 -4.29 -5.65
C VAL A 195 -9.15 -3.59 -4.36
N LEU A 196 -9.60 -2.34 -4.47
CA LEU A 196 -10.09 -1.53 -3.35
C LEU A 196 -11.54 -1.09 -3.60
#